data_AF-F4Y063-F1
#
_entry.id   AF-F4Y063-F1
#
_cell.length_a   1.000
_cell.length_b   1.000
_cell.length_c   1.000
_cell.angle_alpha   90.00
_cell.angle_beta   90.00
_cell.angle_gamma   90.00
#
_symmetry.space_group_name_H-M   'P 1'
#
loop_
_entity.id
_entity.type
_entity.pdbx_description
1 polymer ?
#
loop_
_entity_poly.entity_id
_entity_poly.type
_entity_poly.pdbx_seq_one_letter_code
_entity_poly.pdbx_strand_id
1 'polypeptide(L)'
;MVVETDRNRASTEDSTGGLGFTRIKSDQAREIQVIARRIQEQNLPKEFKPLALAELYADYDLTAEAIEILEGQENDQKIAPIYRLLGDLYKRIGLVVEAKGPYSKAVELTTATEHWEELAAAKAGLGEVQYARGNRQEGVSLLEQAKAIYEQFGDRKRVGELEKQLSELK
;
A
#
# COMPACT_ATOMS: atom_id res chain seq x y z
N MET A 1 -20.94 3.86 -20.99
CA MET A 1 -21.35 2.90 -22.04
C MET A 1 -21.89 1.68 -21.30
N VAL A 2 -23.20 1.43 -21.34
CA VAL A 2 -23.80 0.28 -20.65
C VAL A 2 -23.72 -0.90 -21.60
N VAL A 3 -23.04 -1.97 -21.18
CA VAL A 3 -23.00 -3.23 -21.92
C VAL A 3 -24.00 -4.16 -21.23
N GLU A 4 -25.01 -4.60 -21.98
CA GLU A 4 -25.98 -5.60 -21.53
C GLU A 4 -25.49 -6.97 -21.97
N THR A 5 -25.47 -7.93 -21.04
CA THR A 5 -25.20 -9.33 -21.38
C THR A 5 -26.48 -10.07 -21.73
N ASP A 6 -26.34 -11.18 -22.45
CA ASP A 6 -27.41 -12.09 -22.89
C ASP A 6 -28.28 -12.67 -21.75
N ARG A 7 -27.93 -12.41 -20.48
CA ARG A 7 -28.68 -12.80 -19.28
C ARG A 7 -29.52 -11.69 -18.65
N ASN A 8 -29.79 -10.61 -19.39
CA ASN A 8 -30.66 -9.51 -18.94
C ASN A 8 -30.15 -8.82 -17.65
N ARG A 9 -28.84 -8.91 -17.38
CA ARG A 9 -28.16 -8.16 -16.31
C ARG A 9 -27.43 -6.98 -16.93
N ALA A 10 -27.77 -5.79 -16.45
CA ALA A 10 -27.11 -4.55 -16.83
C ALA A 10 -25.92 -4.27 -15.91
N SER A 11 -24.86 -3.63 -16.43
CA SER A 11 -23.71 -3.17 -15.63
C SER A 11 -24.09 -2.21 -14.48
N THR A 12 -25.33 -1.73 -14.44
CA THR A 12 -25.89 -0.91 -13.36
C THR A 12 -26.47 -1.73 -12.20
N GLU A 13 -26.60 -3.05 -12.35
CA GLU A 13 -27.09 -3.96 -11.30
C GLU A 13 -25.96 -4.54 -10.43
N ASP A 14 -24.70 -4.34 -10.84
CA ASP A 14 -23.53 -4.60 -10.00
C ASP A 14 -23.40 -3.48 -8.95
N SER A 15 -24.15 -3.61 -7.86
CA SER A 15 -24.02 -2.78 -6.66
C SER A 15 -22.85 -3.26 -5.78
N THR A 16 -21.74 -3.68 -6.38
CA THR A 16 -20.46 -3.84 -5.68
C THR A 16 -19.86 -2.46 -5.46
N GLY A 17 -20.24 -1.82 -4.35
CA GLY A 17 -19.68 -0.54 -3.94
C GLY A 17 -18.15 -0.64 -3.86
N GLY A 18 -17.45 0.32 -4.48
CA GLY A 18 -15.99 0.41 -4.45
C GLY A 18 -15.27 0.06 -5.76
N LEU A 19 -15.99 -0.38 -6.81
CA LEU A 19 -15.38 -0.74 -8.12
C LEU A 19 -15.59 0.33 -9.22
N GLY A 20 -16.02 1.54 -8.86
CA GLY A 20 -16.24 2.64 -9.81
C GLY A 20 -15.02 3.52 -10.01
N PHE A 21 -14.74 3.93 -11.26
CA PHE A 21 -13.78 5.00 -11.54
C PHE A 21 -14.34 6.32 -10.98
N THR A 22 -13.72 6.85 -9.91
CA THR A 22 -14.14 8.13 -9.33
C THR A 22 -13.44 9.26 -10.06
N ARG A 23 -14.20 10.06 -10.81
CA ARG A 23 -13.68 11.28 -11.42
C ARG A 23 -13.54 12.36 -10.34
N ILE A 24 -12.29 12.77 -10.09
CA ILE A 24 -12.00 13.84 -9.12
C ILE A 24 -12.68 15.15 -9.53
N LYS A 25 -13.20 15.88 -8.54
CA LYS A 25 -13.82 17.20 -8.75
C LYS A 25 -12.77 18.21 -9.21
N SER A 26 -13.16 19.17 -10.03
CA SER A 26 -12.22 20.17 -10.59
C SER A 26 -11.42 20.94 -9.54
N ASP A 27 -12.00 21.18 -8.35
CA ASP A 27 -11.32 21.91 -7.29
C ASP A 27 -10.25 21.06 -6.59
N GLN A 28 -10.53 19.77 -6.35
CA GLN A 28 -9.55 18.82 -5.84
C GLN A 28 -8.40 18.59 -6.83
N ALA A 29 -8.70 18.52 -8.13
CA ALA A 29 -7.66 18.39 -9.15
C ALA A 29 -6.69 19.58 -9.15
N ARG A 30 -7.18 20.81 -8.93
CA ARG A 30 -6.32 21.99 -8.79
C ARG A 30 -5.46 21.92 -7.53
N GLU A 31 -6.04 21.51 -6.41
CA GLU A 31 -5.32 21.36 -5.15
C GLU A 31 -4.18 20.34 -5.28
N ILE A 32 -4.46 19.15 -5.82
CA ILE A 32 -3.46 18.11 -6.09
C ILE A 32 -2.34 18.66 -6.98
N GLN A 33 -2.68 19.38 -8.06
CA GLN A 33 -1.67 19.98 -8.96
C GLN A 33 -0.78 21.01 -8.24
N VAL A 34 -1.35 21.84 -7.36
CA VAL A 34 -0.59 22.82 -6.58
C VAL A 34 0.37 22.11 -5.63
N ILE A 35 -0.10 21.09 -4.90
CA ILE A 35 0.73 20.35 -3.95
C ILE A 35 1.81 19.56 -4.70
N ALA A 36 1.47 18.87 -5.78
CA ALA A 36 2.41 18.11 -6.60
C ALA A 36 3.51 19.01 -7.19
N ARG A 37 3.14 20.19 -7.71
CA ARG A 37 4.12 21.21 -8.15
C ARG A 37 5.03 21.61 -7.00
N ARG A 38 4.46 21.87 -5.81
CA ARG A 38 5.25 22.26 -4.63
C ARG A 38 6.23 21.15 -4.19
N ILE A 39 5.86 19.88 -4.28
CA ILE A 39 6.76 18.75 -4.00
C ILE A 39 7.91 18.72 -5.01
N GLN A 40 7.60 18.96 -6.29
CA GLN A 40 8.59 19.00 -7.37
C GLN A 40 9.57 20.17 -7.25
N GLU A 41 9.08 21.36 -6.89
CA GLU A 41 9.88 22.58 -6.78
C GLU A 41 10.65 22.69 -5.46
N GLN A 42 10.21 21.98 -4.41
CA GLN A 42 10.92 21.95 -3.14
C GLN A 42 12.30 21.30 -3.27
N ASN A 43 13.21 21.75 -2.41
CA ASN A 43 14.56 21.20 -2.28
C ASN A 43 14.55 19.90 -1.46
N LEU A 44 13.65 18.98 -1.82
CA LEU A 44 13.63 17.61 -1.32
C LEU A 44 14.69 16.80 -2.09
N PRO A 45 15.42 15.87 -1.46
CA PRO A 45 16.30 14.97 -2.20
C PRO A 45 15.49 14.26 -3.29
N LYS A 46 16.07 14.16 -4.48
CA LYS A 46 15.35 13.70 -5.68
C LYS A 46 14.77 12.31 -5.48
N GLU A 47 15.45 11.50 -4.68
CA GLU A 47 15.04 10.15 -4.34
C GLU A 47 13.72 10.09 -3.54
N PHE A 48 13.39 11.08 -2.70
CA PHE A 48 12.16 11.07 -1.90
C PHE A 48 10.96 11.72 -2.59
N LYS A 49 11.16 12.44 -3.72
CA LYS A 49 10.05 13.09 -4.45
C LYS A 49 8.99 12.10 -4.96
N PRO A 50 9.36 10.96 -5.56
CA PRO A 50 8.38 9.96 -5.99
C PRO A 50 7.53 9.43 -4.83
N LEU A 51 8.14 9.17 -3.67
CA LEU A 51 7.42 8.73 -2.48
C LEU A 51 6.36 9.77 -2.06
N ALA A 52 6.77 11.03 -1.92
CA ALA A 52 5.86 12.11 -1.51
C ALA A 52 4.71 12.35 -2.52
N LEU A 53 4.96 12.18 -3.82
CA LEU A 53 3.90 12.29 -4.85
C LEU A 53 2.95 11.10 -4.82
N ALA A 54 3.47 9.89 -4.62
CA ALA A 54 2.66 8.69 -4.53
C ALA A 54 1.77 8.71 -3.28
N GLU A 55 2.27 9.19 -2.14
CA GLU A 55 1.47 9.41 -0.93
C GLU A 55 0.35 10.42 -1.19
N LEU A 56 0.67 11.57 -1.80
CA LEU A 56 -0.33 12.57 -2.20
C LEU A 56 -1.41 11.95 -3.10
N TYR A 57 -1.03 11.16 -4.11
CA TYR A 57 -1.99 10.55 -5.02
C TYR A 57 -2.81 9.46 -4.33
N ALA A 58 -2.21 8.65 -3.47
CA ALA A 58 -2.90 7.65 -2.68
C ALA A 58 -3.97 8.26 -1.76
N ASP A 59 -3.68 9.41 -1.14
CA ASP A 59 -4.61 10.14 -0.27
C ASP A 59 -5.86 10.67 -1.01
N TYR A 60 -5.74 10.90 -2.32
CA TYR A 60 -6.84 11.35 -3.20
C TYR A 60 -7.45 10.22 -4.04
N ASP A 61 -7.24 8.97 -3.63
CA ASP A 61 -7.72 7.76 -4.33
C ASP A 61 -7.18 7.57 -5.76
N LEU A 62 -6.14 8.32 -6.15
CA LEU A 62 -5.39 8.18 -7.41
C LEU A 62 -4.37 7.04 -7.31
N THR A 63 -4.88 5.84 -7.00
CA THR A 63 -4.03 4.68 -6.70
C THR A 63 -3.24 4.21 -7.93
N ALA A 64 -3.80 4.33 -9.13
CA ALA A 64 -3.11 3.94 -10.36
C ALA A 64 -1.90 4.84 -10.64
N GLU A 65 -2.08 6.16 -10.50
CA GLU A 65 -1.01 7.15 -10.67
C GLU A 65 0.06 7.01 -9.58
N ALA A 66 -0.34 6.69 -8.34
CA ALA A 66 0.60 6.42 -7.26
C ALA A 66 1.46 5.17 -7.55
N ILE A 67 0.83 4.09 -8.04
CA ILE A 67 1.54 2.85 -8.43
C ILE A 67 2.51 3.14 -9.57
N GLU A 68 2.07 3.81 -10.64
CA GLU A 68 2.91 4.14 -11.80
C GLU A 68 4.18 4.92 -11.40
N ILE A 69 4.04 5.89 -10.48
CA ILE A 69 5.19 6.64 -9.97
C ILE A 69 6.18 5.74 -9.24
N LEU A 70 5.70 4.84 -8.38
CA LEU A 70 6.55 3.98 -7.55
C LEU A 70 7.20 2.84 -8.35
N GLU A 71 6.47 2.21 -9.27
CA GLU A 71 7.03 1.22 -10.21
C GLU A 71 8.17 1.83 -11.03
N GLY A 72 8.03 3.10 -11.43
CA GLY A 72 9.09 3.86 -12.11
C GLY A 72 10.37 4.07 -11.28
N GLN A 73 10.37 3.76 -9.97
CA GLN A 73 11.54 3.87 -9.10
C GLN A 73 12.23 2.55 -8.78
N GLU A 74 11.66 1.40 -9.16
CA GLU A 74 12.16 0.07 -8.72
C GLU A 74 13.61 -0.22 -9.14
N ASN A 75 14.08 0.36 -10.24
CA ASN A 75 15.44 0.14 -10.73
C ASN A 75 16.49 1.06 -10.11
N ASP A 76 16.08 2.22 -9.59
CA ASP A 76 17.00 3.30 -9.26
C ASP A 76 17.14 3.54 -7.76
N GLN A 77 16.26 2.97 -6.93
CA GLN A 77 16.15 3.36 -5.53
C GLN A 77 16.13 2.19 -4.54
N LYS A 78 16.93 2.32 -3.47
CA LYS A 78 17.00 1.41 -2.32
C LYS A 78 16.29 1.99 -1.10
N ILE A 79 15.12 2.61 -1.31
CA ILE A 79 14.34 3.27 -0.27
C ILE A 79 13.19 2.35 0.14
N ALA A 80 13.28 1.75 1.33
CA ALA A 80 12.29 0.80 1.81
C ALA A 80 10.84 1.33 1.82
N PRO A 81 10.55 2.58 2.25
CA PRO A 81 9.21 3.14 2.19
C PRO A 81 8.53 3.07 0.81
N ILE A 82 9.28 3.22 -0.30
CA ILE A 82 8.73 3.12 -1.67
C ILE A 82 8.14 1.74 -1.89
N TYR A 83 8.90 0.70 -1.57
CA TYR A 83 8.46 -0.68 -1.75
C TYR A 83 7.34 -1.08 -0.79
N ARG A 84 7.36 -0.58 0.45
CA ARG A 84 6.24 -0.78 1.39
C ARG A 84 4.96 -0.16 0.83
N LEU A 85 5.01 1.12 0.43
CA LEU A 85 3.84 1.82 -0.09
C LEU A 85 3.31 1.15 -1.38
N LEU A 86 4.20 0.72 -2.28
CA LEU A 86 3.79 -0.02 -3.47
C LEU A 86 3.05 -1.32 -3.11
N GLY A 87 3.54 -2.07 -2.12
CA GLY A 87 2.86 -3.26 -1.59
C GLY A 87 1.49 -2.94 -0.98
N ASP A 88 1.38 -1.85 -0.22
CA ASP A 88 0.11 -1.37 0.36
C ASP A 88 -0.90 -1.02 -0.74
N LEU A 89 -0.46 -0.32 -1.80
CA LEU A 89 -1.31 0.08 -2.92
C LEU A 89 -1.78 -1.13 -3.74
N TYR A 90 -0.91 -2.10 -4.03
CA TYR A 90 -1.34 -3.34 -4.70
C TYR A 90 -2.38 -4.10 -3.88
N LYS A 91 -2.20 -4.21 -2.56
CA LYS A 91 -3.22 -4.81 -1.69
C LYS A 91 -4.53 -4.03 -1.72
N ARG A 92 -4.46 -2.70 -1.69
CA ARG A 92 -5.63 -1.82 -1.72
C ARG A 92 -6.51 -2.09 -2.95
N ILE A 93 -5.91 -2.37 -4.10
CA ILE A 93 -6.63 -2.70 -5.34
C ILE A 93 -6.85 -4.22 -5.56
N GLY A 94 -6.60 -5.03 -4.53
CA GLY A 94 -6.84 -6.47 -4.56
C GLY A 94 -5.77 -7.31 -5.29
N LEU A 95 -4.68 -6.70 -5.75
CA LEU A 95 -3.54 -7.40 -6.37
C LEU A 95 -2.61 -8.00 -5.30
N VAL A 96 -3.17 -8.89 -4.46
CA VAL A 96 -2.48 -9.49 -3.30
C VAL A 96 -1.22 -10.27 -3.70
N VAL A 97 -1.21 -10.90 -4.87
CA VAL A 97 -0.04 -11.64 -5.36
C VAL A 97 1.11 -10.69 -5.71
N GLU A 98 0.81 -9.58 -6.38
CA GLU A 98 1.81 -8.57 -6.78
C GLU A 98 2.38 -7.85 -5.56
N ALA A 99 1.58 -7.63 -4.52
CA ALA A 99 2.04 -7.02 -3.27
C ALA A 99 3.19 -7.77 -2.57
N LYS A 100 3.37 -9.07 -2.83
CA LYS A 100 4.43 -9.87 -2.19
C LYS A 100 5.83 -9.36 -2.50
N GLY A 101 6.09 -9.01 -3.76
CA GLY A 101 7.41 -8.59 -4.24
C GLY A 101 7.89 -7.33 -3.52
N PRO A 102 7.13 -6.22 -3.58
CA PRO A 102 7.48 -4.96 -2.93
C PRO A 102 7.67 -5.12 -1.42
N TYR A 103 6.76 -5.76 -0.69
CA TYR A 103 6.99 -5.92 0.75
C TYR A 103 8.23 -6.77 1.07
N SER A 104 8.51 -7.81 0.28
CA SER A 104 9.72 -8.61 0.46
C SER A 104 10.98 -7.76 0.26
N LYS A 105 10.97 -6.85 -0.72
CA LYS A 105 12.05 -5.91 -0.96
C LYS A 105 12.20 -4.89 0.18
N ALA A 106 11.09 -4.38 0.71
CA ALA A 106 11.10 -3.49 1.87
C ALA A 106 11.72 -4.16 3.10
N VAL A 107 11.40 -5.43 3.38
CA VAL A 107 12.02 -6.21 4.47
C VAL A 107 13.53 -6.39 4.24
N GLU A 108 13.96 -6.70 3.02
CA GLU A 108 15.38 -6.85 2.67
C GLU A 108 16.16 -5.55 2.96
N LEU A 109 15.62 -4.41 2.53
CA LEU A 109 16.26 -3.09 2.67
C LEU A 109 16.31 -2.59 4.11
N THR A 110 15.30 -2.90 4.92
CA THR A 110 15.20 -2.51 6.35
C THR A 110 15.93 -3.48 7.27
N THR A 111 16.25 -4.69 6.83
CA THR A 111 17.15 -5.54 7.61
C THR A 111 18.59 -4.98 7.60
N ALA A 112 18.94 -4.19 6.58
CA ALA A 112 20.25 -3.55 6.44
C ALA A 112 20.33 -2.14 7.03
N THR A 113 19.19 -1.51 7.36
CA THR A 113 19.08 -0.13 7.85
C THR A 113 18.12 -0.11 9.03
N GLU A 114 18.47 0.43 10.20
CA GLU A 114 17.71 0.32 11.47
C GLU A 114 16.29 0.97 11.48
N HIS A 115 15.63 1.07 10.33
CA HIS A 115 14.26 1.53 10.14
C HIS A 115 13.24 0.45 10.57
N TRP A 116 13.13 0.27 11.88
CA TRP A 116 12.25 -0.73 12.49
C TRP A 116 10.77 -0.56 12.11
N GLU A 117 10.28 0.67 11.93
CA GLU A 117 8.88 0.95 11.55
C GLU A 117 8.54 0.32 10.19
N GLU A 118 9.42 0.55 9.21
CA GLU A 118 9.27 0.03 7.85
C GLU A 118 9.41 -1.49 7.81
N LEU A 119 10.32 -2.05 8.61
CA LEU A 119 10.46 -3.51 8.76
C LEU A 119 9.18 -4.15 9.31
N ALA A 120 8.62 -3.58 10.38
CA ALA A 120 7.42 -4.08 11.03
C ALA A 120 6.21 -3.99 10.08
N ALA A 121 6.02 -2.84 9.44
CA ALA A 121 4.91 -2.63 8.50
C ALA A 121 5.01 -3.57 7.29
N ALA A 122 6.20 -3.73 6.70
CA ALA A 122 6.40 -4.63 5.58
C ALA A 122 6.20 -6.11 5.96
N LYS A 123 6.63 -6.53 7.17
CA LYS A 123 6.35 -7.88 7.69
C LYS A 123 4.84 -8.10 7.91
N ALA A 124 4.13 -7.12 8.44
CA ALA A 124 2.67 -7.20 8.59
C ALA A 124 1.99 -7.34 7.23
N GLY A 125 2.40 -6.51 6.25
CA GLY A 125 1.95 -6.59 4.86
C GLY A 125 2.16 -7.96 4.23
N LEU A 126 3.35 -8.56 4.38
CA LEU A 126 3.63 -9.93 3.93
C LEU A 126 2.78 -10.97 4.66
N GLY A 127 2.57 -10.80 5.96
CA GLY A 127 1.75 -11.71 6.76
C GLY A 127 0.32 -11.79 6.23
N GLU A 128 -0.26 -10.63 5.92
CA GLU A 128 -1.58 -10.53 5.27
C GLU A 128 -1.60 -11.17 3.89
N VAL A 129 -0.60 -10.89 3.06
CA VAL A 129 -0.48 -11.50 1.72
C VAL A 129 -0.41 -13.01 1.81
N GLN A 130 0.43 -13.55 2.70
CA GLN A 130 0.59 -14.98 2.86
C GLN A 130 -0.68 -15.65 3.40
N TYR A 131 -1.35 -15.01 4.35
CA TYR A 131 -2.62 -15.52 4.86
C TYR A 131 -3.69 -15.56 3.76
N ALA A 132 -3.85 -14.48 2.99
CA ALA A 132 -4.79 -14.39 1.88
C ALA A 132 -4.49 -15.41 0.76
N ARG A 133 -3.22 -15.81 0.60
CA ARG A 133 -2.79 -16.88 -0.31
C ARG A 133 -2.98 -18.30 0.23
N GLY A 134 -3.52 -18.46 1.44
CA GLY A 134 -3.74 -19.76 2.09
C GLY A 134 -2.56 -20.27 2.91
N ASN A 135 -1.42 -19.56 2.92
CA ASN A 135 -0.25 -19.88 3.74
C ASN A 135 -0.45 -19.37 5.18
N ARG A 136 -1.53 -19.83 5.84
CA ARG A 136 -2.02 -19.26 7.11
C ARG A 136 -0.97 -19.25 8.21
N GLN A 137 -0.23 -20.35 8.38
CA GLN A 137 0.79 -20.47 9.42
C GLN A 137 1.94 -19.48 9.22
N GLU A 138 2.41 -19.32 7.98
CA GLU A 138 3.44 -18.34 7.63
C GLU A 138 2.92 -16.91 7.85
N GLY A 139 1.68 -16.65 7.42
CA GLY A 139 1.03 -15.35 7.58
C GLY A 139 0.92 -14.92 9.05
N VAL A 140 0.42 -15.82 9.92
CA VAL A 140 0.34 -15.58 11.36
C VAL A 140 1.73 -15.34 11.97
N SER A 141 2.74 -16.15 11.60
CA SER A 141 4.09 -15.96 12.12
C SER A 141 4.69 -14.60 11.73
N LEU A 142 4.44 -14.13 10.51
CA LEU A 142 4.92 -12.82 10.05
C LEU A 142 4.23 -11.66 10.79
N LEU A 143 2.92 -11.78 11.05
CA LEU A 143 2.15 -10.82 11.84
C LEU A 143 2.64 -10.77 13.31
N GLU A 144 2.93 -11.92 13.91
CA GLU A 144 3.52 -11.99 15.26
C GLU A 144 4.91 -11.35 15.31
N GLN A 145 5.74 -11.55 14.30
CA GLN A 145 7.05 -10.88 14.20
C GLN A 145 6.90 -9.37 14.06
N ALA A 146 5.98 -8.88 13.23
CA ALA A 146 5.69 -7.46 13.11
C ALA A 146 5.24 -6.87 14.46
N LYS A 147 4.34 -7.57 15.16
CA LYS A 147 3.85 -7.18 16.48
C LYS A 147 5.00 -7.07 17.49
N ALA A 148 5.88 -8.06 17.54
CA ALA A 148 7.02 -8.07 18.45
C ALA A 148 7.96 -6.86 18.23
N ILE A 149 8.16 -6.43 16.98
CA ILE A 149 8.92 -5.22 16.67
C ILE A 149 8.20 -3.98 17.21
N TYR A 150 6.90 -3.84 16.95
CA TYR A 150 6.13 -2.71 17.49
C TYR A 150 6.10 -2.69 19.02
N GLU A 151 6.04 -3.85 19.68
CA GLU A 151 6.14 -3.99 21.14
C GLU A 151 7.51 -3.52 21.64
N GLN A 152 8.59 -3.95 20.98
CA GLN A 152 9.97 -3.58 21.34
C GLN A 152 10.18 -2.06 21.30
N PHE A 153 9.60 -1.36 20.33
CA PHE A 153 9.75 0.09 20.15
C PHE A 153 8.59 0.91 20.74
N GLY A 154 7.60 0.27 21.36
CA GLY A 154 6.56 0.94 22.15
C GLY A 154 5.37 1.49 21.37
N ASP A 155 5.16 1.10 20.10
CA ASP A 155 3.99 1.50 19.31
C ASP A 155 2.74 0.67 19.70
N ARG A 156 2.13 1.06 20.81
CA ARG A 156 0.96 0.38 21.37
C ARG A 156 -0.25 0.38 20.45
N LYS A 157 -0.37 1.36 19.55
CA LYS A 157 -1.49 1.44 18.61
C LYS A 157 -1.39 0.29 17.61
N ARG A 158 -0.23 0.15 16.96
CA ARG A 158 0.01 -0.94 16.00
C ARG A 158 -0.03 -2.32 16.63
N VAL A 159 0.43 -2.45 17.88
CA VAL A 159 0.28 -3.70 18.65
C VAL A 159 -1.19 -4.08 18.79
N GLY A 160 -2.04 -3.17 19.27
CA GLY A 160 -3.47 -3.46 19.44
C GLY A 160 -4.19 -3.79 18.12
N GLU A 161 -3.83 -3.12 17.02
CA GLU A 161 -4.33 -3.44 15.67
C GLU A 161 -3.97 -4.89 15.29
N LEU A 162 -2.70 -5.28 15.43
CA LEU A 162 -2.22 -6.62 15.10
C LEU A 162 -2.77 -7.71 16.03
N GLU A 163 -2.97 -7.42 17.32
CA GLU A 163 -3.60 -8.38 18.25
C GLU A 163 -5.04 -8.68 17.87
N LYS A 164 -5.81 -7.64 17.54
CA LYS A 164 -7.17 -7.80 17.05
C LYS A 164 -7.17 -8.65 15.78
N GLN A 165 -6.34 -8.30 14.80
CA GLN A 165 -6.24 -9.04 13.55
C GLN A 165 -5.85 -10.52 13.80
N LEU A 166 -4.82 -10.79 14.59
CA LEU A 166 -4.39 -12.15 14.94
C LEU A 166 -5.48 -12.95 15.66
N SER A 167 -6.35 -12.29 16.45
CA SER A 167 -7.48 -12.96 17.11
C SER A 167 -8.59 -13.36 16.12
N GLU A 168 -8.77 -12.61 15.04
CA GLU A 168 -9.75 -12.88 13.99
C GLU A 168 -9.27 -13.95 12.99
N LEU A 169 -7.96 -14.20 12.91
CA LEU A 169 -7.34 -15.16 11.99
C LEU A 169 -7.23 -16.59 12.56
N LYS A 170 -7.48 -16.77 13.86
CA LYS A 170 -7.47 -18.05 14.60
C LYS A 170 -8.82 -18.75 14.53
#